data_AF-A0A4U7F097-F1
#
_entry.id   AF-A0A4U7F097-F1
#
_cell.length_a   1.000
_cell.length_b   1.000
_cell.length_c   1.000
_cell.angle_alpha   90.00
_cell.angle_beta   90.00
_cell.angle_gamma   90.00
#
_symmetry.space_group_name_H-M   'P 1'
#
loop_
_entity.id
_entity.type
_entity.pdbx_description
1 polymer ?
#
loop_
_entity_poly.entity_id
_entity_poly.type
_entity_poly.pdbx_seq_one_letter_code
_entity_poly.pdbx_strand_id
1 'polypeptide(L)'
;FYERLLSGLGGGEPTRQYEAFLKAEVDFRNATNALRLARSGADIDPAAYFIEGGELFTRGSLARLARNLDELVEYIADSQYGDELGPALRELEEADSLIAFEHATDAALLAYGDRLGTIHPVSITPIISYILAKEREVENIRAIARGKEAGLSADEIESELVIT
;
A
#
# COMPACT_ATOMS: atom_id res chain seq x y z
N PHE A 1 -15.39 -7.37 -0.54
CA PHE A 1 -14.56 -8.39 0.13
C PHE A 1 -14.20 -7.92 1.53
N TYR A 2 -13.45 -6.83 1.66
CA TYR A 2 -13.03 -6.24 2.94
C TYR A 2 -14.11 -6.05 3.99
N GLU A 3 -15.24 -5.45 3.62
CA GLU A 3 -16.36 -5.23 4.54
C GLU A 3 -16.82 -6.52 5.23
N ARG A 4 -16.91 -7.64 4.48
CA ARG A 4 -17.26 -8.95 5.04
C ARG A 4 -16.17 -9.48 5.96
N LEU A 5 -14.91 -9.31 5.58
CA LEU A 5 -13.76 -9.76 6.36
C LEU A 5 -13.70 -9.04 7.70
N LEU A 6 -13.77 -7.71 7.68
CA LEU A 6 -13.78 -6.85 8.87
C LEU A 6 -15.01 -7.12 9.77
N SER A 7 -16.20 -7.28 9.20
CA SER A 7 -17.41 -7.62 9.97
C SER A 7 -17.37 -8.99 10.65
N GLY A 8 -16.53 -9.90 10.15
CA GLY A 8 -16.41 -11.27 10.64
C GLY A 8 -15.33 -11.47 11.71
N LEU A 9 -14.58 -10.42 12.05
CA LEU A 9 -13.51 -10.48 13.03
C LEU A 9 -14.06 -10.58 14.47
N GLY A 10 -13.48 -11.46 15.28
CA GLY A 10 -13.76 -11.55 16.71
C GLY A 10 -13.06 -10.44 17.52
N GLY A 11 -13.45 -10.24 18.79
CA GLY A 11 -12.95 -9.14 19.63
C GLY A 11 -11.61 -9.36 20.36
N GLY A 12 -10.81 -10.37 19.99
CA GLY A 12 -9.57 -10.73 20.68
C GLY A 12 -8.38 -9.83 20.31
N GLU A 13 -7.36 -9.73 21.18
CA GLU A 13 -6.12 -8.97 20.92
C GLU A 13 -5.41 -9.39 19.61
N PRO A 14 -5.21 -10.68 19.28
CA PRO A 14 -4.62 -11.08 18.00
C PRO A 14 -5.46 -10.65 16.78
N THR A 15 -6.77 -10.51 16.97
CA THR A 15 -7.70 -10.09 15.93
C THR A 15 -7.65 -8.59 15.71
N ARG A 16 -7.39 -7.79 16.76
CA ARG A 16 -7.19 -6.33 16.63
C ARG A 16 -6.00 -5.99 15.73
N GLN A 17 -4.90 -6.74 15.86
CA GLN A 17 -3.71 -6.49 15.03
C GLN A 17 -3.95 -6.86 13.57
N TYR A 18 -4.78 -7.88 13.32
CA TYR A 18 -5.21 -8.18 11.97
C TYR A 18 -6.14 -7.10 11.41
N GLU A 19 -7.07 -6.60 12.23
CA GLU A 19 -7.96 -5.50 11.85
C GLU A 19 -7.17 -4.24 11.48
N ALA A 20 -6.16 -3.86 12.28
CA ALA A 20 -5.27 -2.74 12.01
C ALA A 20 -4.54 -2.90 10.66
N PHE A 21 -3.99 -4.08 10.40
CA PHE A 21 -3.38 -4.39 9.11
C PHE A 21 -4.38 -4.26 7.94
N LEU A 22 -5.58 -4.84 8.07
CA LEU A 22 -6.59 -4.78 7.01
C LEU A 22 -7.08 -3.36 6.73
N LYS A 23 -7.20 -2.53 7.76
CA LYS A 23 -7.53 -1.10 7.62
C LYS A 23 -6.46 -0.36 6.82
N ALA A 24 -5.20 -0.57 7.17
CA ALA A 24 -4.06 -0.01 6.42
C ALA A 24 -4.04 -0.49 4.96
N GLU A 25 -4.27 -1.79 4.72
CA GLU A 25 -4.36 -2.33 3.37
C GLU A 25 -5.50 -1.67 2.57
N VAL A 26 -6.64 -1.42 3.20
CA VAL A 26 -7.76 -0.70 2.56
C VAL A 26 -7.38 0.75 2.25
N ASP A 27 -6.76 1.47 3.18
CA ASP A 27 -6.38 2.87 3.01
C ASP A 27 -5.35 3.05 1.89
N PHE A 28 -4.30 2.22 1.86
CA PHE A 28 -3.31 2.23 0.80
C PHE A 28 -3.90 1.85 -0.56
N ARG A 29 -4.77 0.81 -0.63
CA ARG A 29 -5.47 0.46 -1.87
C ARG A 29 -6.38 1.56 -2.37
N ASN A 30 -7.04 2.29 -1.47
CA ASN A 30 -7.86 3.43 -1.83
C ASN A 30 -7.02 4.56 -2.44
N ALA A 31 -5.87 4.89 -1.86
CA ALA A 31 -4.94 5.89 -2.40
C ALA A 31 -4.48 5.52 -3.81
N THR A 32 -4.00 4.28 -4.02
CA THR A 32 -3.56 3.80 -5.33
C THR A 32 -4.68 3.80 -6.36
N ASN A 33 -5.87 3.26 -6.02
CA ASN A 33 -6.99 3.19 -6.96
C ASN A 33 -7.48 4.58 -7.37
N ALA A 34 -7.55 5.51 -6.43
CA ALA A 34 -7.98 6.88 -6.72
C ALA A 34 -6.96 7.61 -7.59
N LEU A 35 -5.66 7.45 -7.32
CA LEU A 35 -4.61 8.04 -8.16
C LEU A 35 -4.62 7.46 -9.58
N ARG A 36 -4.81 6.14 -9.73
CA ARG A 36 -4.99 5.48 -11.04
C ARG A 36 -6.15 6.09 -11.82
N LEU A 37 -7.30 6.28 -11.18
CA LEU A 37 -8.47 6.89 -11.80
C LEU A 37 -8.23 8.35 -12.18
N ALA A 38 -7.68 9.15 -11.27
CA ALA A 38 -7.38 10.55 -11.51
C ALA A 38 -6.39 10.76 -12.67
N ARG A 39 -5.44 9.82 -12.86
CA ARG A 39 -4.45 9.86 -13.95
C ARG A 39 -4.88 9.14 -15.22
N SER A 40 -6.03 8.46 -15.23
CA SER A 40 -6.51 7.71 -16.40
C SER A 40 -6.94 8.60 -17.57
N GLY A 41 -7.17 9.90 -17.32
CA GLY A 41 -7.70 10.85 -18.31
C GLY A 41 -9.19 10.63 -18.64
N ALA A 42 -9.85 9.66 -18.00
CA ALA A 42 -11.29 9.45 -18.11
C ALA A 42 -12.03 10.39 -17.15
N ASP A 43 -13.22 10.84 -17.53
CA ASP A 43 -14.12 11.60 -16.65
C ASP A 43 -14.82 10.65 -15.67
N ILE A 44 -14.03 10.09 -14.76
CA ILE A 44 -14.46 9.14 -13.73
C ILE A 44 -14.12 9.76 -12.38
N ASP A 45 -15.07 9.71 -11.44
CA ASP A 45 -14.82 10.10 -10.06
C ASP A 45 -13.66 9.28 -9.46
N PRO A 46 -12.57 9.89 -8.96
CA PRO A 46 -11.47 9.15 -8.34
C PRO A 46 -11.91 8.27 -7.16
N ALA A 47 -13.04 8.56 -6.51
CA ALA A 47 -13.59 7.72 -5.44
C ALA A 47 -14.58 6.64 -5.93
N ALA A 48 -14.72 6.42 -7.24
CA ALA A 48 -15.65 5.44 -7.81
C ALA A 48 -15.42 4.01 -7.28
N TYR A 49 -14.15 3.63 -7.06
CA TYR A 49 -13.76 2.34 -6.50
C TYR A 49 -13.35 2.41 -5.03
N PHE A 50 -13.88 3.39 -4.28
CA PHE A 50 -13.64 3.50 -2.84
C PHE A 50 -14.08 2.23 -2.10
N ILE A 51 -13.17 1.69 -1.30
CA ILE A 51 -13.33 0.52 -0.45
C ILE A 51 -13.61 1.02 0.97
N GLU A 52 -14.75 0.61 1.52
CA GLU A 52 -15.11 0.90 2.91
C GLU A 52 -14.28 0.07 3.90
N GLY A 53 -14.08 0.59 5.11
CA GLY A 53 -13.43 -0.12 6.21
C GLY A 53 -11.97 0.25 6.46
N GLY A 54 -11.43 1.23 5.74
CA GLY A 54 -10.21 1.94 6.14
C GLY A 54 -10.51 3.03 7.16
N GLU A 55 -9.49 3.74 7.63
CA GLU A 55 -9.60 4.81 8.63
C GLU A 55 -9.10 6.17 8.12
N LEU A 56 -8.25 6.19 7.11
CA LEU A 56 -7.56 7.40 6.66
C LEU A 56 -8.45 8.30 5.79
N PHE A 57 -9.28 7.70 4.94
CA PHE A 57 -9.99 8.42 3.90
C PHE A 57 -11.51 8.35 4.06
N THR A 58 -12.16 9.44 3.67
CA THR A 58 -13.56 9.43 3.25
C THR A 58 -13.61 9.47 1.73
N ARG A 59 -14.73 9.09 1.11
CA ARG A 59 -14.93 9.25 -0.34
C ARG A 59 -14.62 10.67 -0.83
N GLY A 60 -15.10 11.68 -0.10
CA GLY A 60 -14.91 13.09 -0.46
C GLY A 60 -13.46 13.56 -0.33
N SER A 61 -12.76 13.19 0.76
CA SER A 61 -11.36 13.55 0.92
C SER A 61 -10.48 12.84 -0.12
N LEU A 62 -10.72 11.56 -0.39
CA LEU A 62 -9.98 10.81 -1.40
C LEU A 62 -10.16 11.38 -2.81
N ALA A 63 -11.41 11.68 -3.20
CA ALA A 63 -11.71 12.26 -4.51
C ALA A 63 -11.01 13.62 -4.74
N ARG A 64 -10.83 14.40 -3.67
CA ARG A 64 -10.10 15.67 -3.70
C ARG A 64 -8.58 15.44 -3.78
N LEU A 65 -8.04 14.65 -2.85
CA LEU A 65 -6.59 14.44 -2.69
C LEU A 65 -5.98 13.74 -3.91
N ALA A 66 -6.65 12.76 -4.50
CA ALA A 66 -6.12 12.00 -5.64
C ALA A 66 -5.81 12.84 -6.90
N ARG A 67 -6.30 14.10 -6.96
CA ARG A 67 -6.01 15.03 -8.05
C ARG A 67 -4.65 15.71 -7.91
N ASN A 68 -4.05 15.68 -6.73
CA ASN A 68 -2.75 16.26 -6.43
C ASN A 68 -1.93 15.24 -5.64
N LEU A 69 -0.93 14.66 -6.31
CA LEU A 69 -0.09 13.61 -5.70
C LEU A 69 0.60 14.11 -4.44
N ASP A 70 1.16 15.32 -4.47
CA ASP A 70 1.89 15.90 -3.35
C ASP A 70 0.98 16.04 -2.12
N GLU A 71 -0.24 16.55 -2.31
CA GLU A 71 -1.24 16.66 -1.22
C GLU A 71 -1.67 15.29 -0.69
N LEU A 72 -1.82 14.28 -1.57
CA LEU A 72 -2.18 12.94 -1.16
C LEU A 72 -1.08 12.32 -0.30
N VAL A 73 0.18 12.48 -0.71
CA VAL A 73 1.34 11.97 0.03
C VAL A 73 1.49 12.68 1.36
N GLU A 74 1.42 14.01 1.40
CA GLU A 74 1.49 14.81 2.63
C GLU A 74 0.38 14.38 3.61
N TYR A 75 -0.84 14.15 3.11
CA TYR A 75 -1.95 13.67 3.94
C TYR A 75 -1.72 12.25 4.51
N ILE A 76 -1.06 11.36 3.76
CA ILE A 76 -0.67 10.03 4.27
C ILE A 76 0.45 10.18 5.31
N ALA A 77 1.43 11.05 5.07
CA ALA A 77 2.55 11.30 5.97
C ALA A 77 2.11 11.94 7.30
N ASP A 78 1.10 12.82 7.29
CA ASP A 78 0.54 13.43 8.50
C ASP A 78 -0.41 12.51 9.29
N SER A 79 -0.65 11.29 8.80
CA SER A 79 -1.54 10.32 9.43
C SER A 79 -0.82 9.44 10.46
N GLN A 80 -1.56 8.49 11.07
CA GLN A 80 -0.97 7.47 11.93
C GLN A 80 0.17 6.69 11.27
N TYR A 81 0.18 6.58 9.93
CA TYR A 81 1.24 5.91 9.19
C TYR A 81 2.56 6.71 9.20
N GLY A 82 2.51 8.03 9.32
CA GLY A 82 3.68 8.92 9.42
C GLY A 82 4.66 8.48 10.49
N ASP A 83 4.16 8.42 11.72
CA ASP A 83 4.91 8.00 12.90
C ASP A 83 5.35 6.53 12.84
N GLU A 84 4.56 5.69 12.16
CA GLU A 84 4.77 4.25 12.12
C GLU A 84 5.74 3.81 11.02
N LEU A 85 5.77 4.53 9.91
CA LEU A 85 6.47 4.12 8.69
C LEU A 85 7.57 5.08 8.27
N GLY A 86 7.59 6.33 8.75
CA GLY A 86 8.61 7.37 8.56
C GLY A 86 9.56 7.15 7.36
N PRO A 87 10.62 6.31 7.49
CA PRO A 87 11.47 5.91 6.37
C PRO A 87 10.79 5.41 5.10
N ALA A 88 9.82 4.50 5.19
CA ALA A 88 9.11 3.91 4.06
C ALA A 88 8.16 4.92 3.40
N LEU A 89 7.72 5.96 4.12
CA LEU A 89 6.90 7.03 3.54
C LEU A 89 7.73 8.09 2.79
N ARG A 90 9.06 8.15 3.00
CA ARG A 90 9.93 9.01 2.17
C ARG A 90 9.94 8.56 0.71
N GLU A 91 9.84 7.27 0.45
CA GLU A 91 9.71 6.76 -0.93
C GLU A 91 8.40 7.21 -1.59
N LEU A 92 7.33 7.38 -0.78
CA LEU A 92 6.07 7.97 -1.25
C LEU A 92 6.23 9.46 -1.56
N GLU A 93 7.00 10.22 -0.76
CA GLU A 93 7.32 11.64 -1.00
C GLU A 93 8.19 11.84 -2.25
N GLU A 94 9.07 10.89 -2.55
CA GLU A 94 9.95 10.93 -3.71
C GLU A 94 9.28 10.37 -4.99
N ALA A 95 8.08 9.80 -4.88
CA ALA A 95 7.38 9.21 -6.01
C ALA A 95 6.95 10.26 -7.04
N ASP A 96 7.59 10.25 -8.21
CA ASP A 96 7.32 11.18 -9.31
C ASP A 96 6.37 10.59 -10.39
N SER A 97 6.10 9.29 -10.32
CA SER A 97 5.29 8.55 -11.28
C SER A 97 4.25 7.67 -10.59
N LEU A 98 3.23 7.24 -11.35
CA LEU A 98 2.21 6.32 -10.82
C LEU A 98 2.82 4.98 -10.40
N ILE A 99 3.80 4.49 -11.17
CA ILE A 99 4.50 3.23 -10.89
C ILE A 99 5.33 3.37 -9.61
N ALA A 100 6.09 4.47 -9.47
CA ALA A 100 6.84 4.75 -8.23
C ALA A 100 5.91 4.83 -7.01
N PHE A 101 4.76 5.49 -7.14
CA PHE A 101 3.77 5.59 -6.05
C PHE A 101 3.22 4.21 -5.67
N GLU A 102 2.91 3.36 -6.65
CA GLU A 102 2.45 1.99 -6.41
C GLU A 102 3.50 1.17 -5.66
N HIS A 103 4.75 1.20 -6.11
CA HIS A 103 5.86 0.53 -5.43
C HIS A 103 6.08 1.03 -4.00
N ALA A 104 6.07 2.35 -3.80
CA ALA A 104 6.24 2.94 -2.48
C ALA A 104 5.06 2.60 -1.55
N THR A 105 3.84 2.50 -2.07
CA THR A 105 2.67 2.04 -1.32
C THR A 105 2.80 0.57 -0.90
N ASP A 106 3.27 -0.30 -1.80
CA ASP A 106 3.51 -1.71 -1.49
C ASP A 106 4.63 -1.87 -0.44
N ALA A 107 5.70 -1.10 -0.57
CA ALA A 107 6.80 -1.05 0.40
C ALA A 107 6.32 -0.59 1.79
N ALA A 108 5.49 0.46 1.83
CA ALA A 108 4.90 0.97 3.06
C ALA A 108 4.01 -0.09 3.75
N LEU A 109 3.17 -0.81 2.98
CA LEU A 109 2.32 -1.87 3.54
C LEU A 109 3.14 -3.06 4.07
N LEU A 110 4.21 -3.46 3.37
CA LEU A 110 5.13 -4.51 3.84
C LEU A 110 5.83 -4.09 5.13
N ALA A 111 6.40 -2.88 5.18
CA ALA A 111 7.04 -2.33 6.36
C ALA A 111 6.06 -2.25 7.55
N TYR A 112 4.79 -1.94 7.29
CA TYR A 112 3.75 -1.95 8.31
C TYR A 112 3.49 -3.36 8.85
N GLY A 113 3.34 -4.35 7.96
CA GLY A 113 3.19 -5.75 8.33
C GLY A 113 4.36 -6.26 9.17
N ASP A 114 5.60 -5.94 8.78
CA ASP A 114 6.82 -6.32 9.49
C ASP A 114 6.90 -5.70 10.89
N ARG A 115 6.57 -4.41 11.00
CA ARG A 115 6.48 -3.70 12.28
C ARG A 115 5.46 -4.35 13.21
N LEU A 116 4.25 -4.61 12.70
CA LEU A 116 3.21 -5.30 13.48
C LEU A 116 3.63 -6.71 13.88
N GLY A 117 4.32 -7.45 13.01
CA GLY A 117 4.89 -8.77 13.32
C GLY A 117 5.93 -8.73 14.44
N THR A 118 6.76 -7.69 14.44
CA THR A 118 7.81 -7.46 15.45
C THR A 118 7.23 -7.07 16.81
N ILE A 119 6.22 -6.19 16.83
CA ILE A 119 5.57 -5.72 18.07
C ILE A 119 4.65 -6.79 18.66
N HIS A 120 3.98 -7.58 17.81
CA HIS A 120 2.98 -8.57 18.21
C HIS A 120 3.35 -9.99 17.74
N PRO A 121 4.46 -10.58 18.23
CA PRO A 121 4.99 -11.85 17.73
C PRO A 121 4.10 -13.07 18.02
N VAL A 122 3.20 -12.97 19.01
CA VAL A 122 2.21 -14.02 19.34
C VAL A 122 0.85 -13.64 18.77
N SER A 123 0.81 -13.31 17.49
CA SER A 123 -0.40 -12.96 16.74
C SER A 123 -0.31 -13.46 15.29
N ILE A 124 -1.27 -13.09 14.44
CA ILE A 124 -1.24 -13.45 13.01
C ILE A 124 -0.29 -12.56 12.20
N THR A 125 0.13 -11.40 12.73
CA THR A 125 0.91 -10.41 11.98
C THR A 125 2.27 -10.91 11.47
N PRO A 126 3.04 -11.78 12.17
CA PRO A 126 4.25 -12.37 11.59
C PRO A 126 3.98 -13.25 10.37
N ILE A 127 2.82 -13.92 10.34
CA ILE A 127 2.43 -14.75 9.19
C ILE A 127 2.05 -13.86 8.01
N ILE A 128 1.38 -12.73 8.25
CA ILE A 128 1.04 -11.76 7.22
C ILE A 128 2.30 -11.15 6.62
N SER A 129 3.22 -10.66 7.47
CA SER A 129 4.54 -10.17 7.06
C SER A 129 5.26 -11.18 6.17
N TYR A 130 5.32 -12.45 6.57
CA TYR A 130 5.91 -13.52 5.75
C TYR A 130 5.22 -13.69 4.39
N ILE A 131 3.88 -13.68 4.35
CA ILE A 131 3.12 -13.83 3.10
C ILE A 131 3.40 -12.65 2.17
N LEU A 132 3.37 -11.41 2.67
CA LEU A 132 3.66 -10.21 1.89
C LEU A 132 5.08 -10.23 1.32
N ALA A 133 6.07 -10.58 2.16
CA ALA A 133 7.45 -10.73 1.70
C ALA A 133 7.57 -11.80 0.60
N LYS A 134 6.80 -12.88 0.71
CA LYS A 134 6.79 -13.95 -0.29
C LYS A 134 6.11 -13.54 -1.60
N GLU A 135 5.01 -12.80 -1.54
CA GLU A 135 4.37 -12.22 -2.72
C GLU A 135 5.33 -11.28 -3.44
N ARG A 136 6.01 -10.40 -2.68
CA ARG A 136 7.01 -9.48 -3.22
C ARG A 136 8.20 -10.18 -3.86
N GLU A 137 8.71 -11.25 -3.25
CA GLU A 137 9.77 -12.06 -3.85
C GLU A 137 9.35 -12.64 -5.21
N VAL A 138 8.12 -13.16 -5.30
CA VAL A 138 7.59 -13.71 -6.56
C VAL A 138 7.41 -12.62 -7.62
N GLU A 139 6.97 -11.43 -7.23
CA GLU A 139 6.85 -10.27 -8.11
C GLU A 139 8.21 -9.81 -8.64
N ASN A 140 9.21 -9.67 -7.77
CA ASN A 140 10.58 -9.33 -8.15
C ASN A 140 11.16 -10.35 -9.13
N ILE A 141 10.99 -11.66 -8.87
CA ILE A 141 11.44 -12.72 -9.79
C ILE A 141 10.74 -12.59 -11.15
N ARG A 142 9.44 -12.29 -11.17
CA ARG A 142 8.68 -12.10 -12.41
C ARG A 142 9.14 -10.87 -13.18
N ALA A 143 9.40 -9.76 -12.49
CA ALA A 143 9.92 -8.53 -13.08
C ALA A 143 11.28 -8.79 -13.74
N ILE A 144 12.20 -9.49 -13.05
CA ILE A 144 13.50 -9.89 -13.61
C ILE A 144 13.33 -10.75 -14.86
N ALA A 145 12.49 -11.79 -14.80
CA ALA A 145 12.29 -12.70 -15.92
C ALA A 145 11.75 -11.96 -17.16
N ARG A 146 10.73 -11.11 -16.98
CA ARG A 146 10.13 -10.32 -18.07
C ARG A 146 11.08 -9.26 -18.62
N GLY A 147 11.79 -8.56 -17.75
CA GLY A 147 12.75 -7.54 -18.16
C GLY A 147 13.91 -8.14 -18.97
N LYS A 148 14.41 -9.32 -18.56
CA LYS A 148 15.41 -10.06 -19.34
C LYS A 148 14.87 -10.52 -20.70
N GLU A 149 13.65 -11.03 -20.75
CA GLU A 149 12.99 -11.42 -22.00
C GLU A 149 12.80 -10.22 -22.95
N ALA A 150 12.44 -9.05 -22.41
CA ALA A 150 12.27 -7.81 -23.15
C ALA A 150 13.59 -7.12 -23.54
N GLY A 151 14.73 -7.63 -23.09
CA GLY A 151 16.05 -7.06 -23.39
C GLY A 151 16.40 -5.79 -22.61
N LEU A 152 15.73 -5.54 -21.47
CA LEU A 152 16.05 -4.42 -20.59
C LEU A 152 17.44 -4.58 -19.96
N SER A 153 18.10 -3.45 -19.70
CA SER A 153 19.34 -3.39 -18.93
C SER A 153 19.12 -3.82 -17.49
N ALA A 154 20.20 -4.11 -16.76
CA ALA A 154 20.09 -4.47 -15.35
C ALA A 154 19.51 -3.31 -14.52
N ASP A 155 19.95 -2.08 -14.80
CA ASP A 155 19.52 -0.87 -14.10
C ASP A 155 18.01 -0.61 -14.30
N GLU A 156 17.50 -0.79 -15.52
CA GLU A 156 16.05 -0.67 -15.82
C GLU A 156 15.21 -1.75 -15.14
N ILE A 157 15.77 -2.96 -14.94
CA ILE A 157 15.07 -4.01 -14.21
C ILE A 157 15.06 -3.70 -12.72
N GLU A 158 16.19 -3.22 -12.19
CA GLU A 158 16.37 -2.93 -10.77
C GLU A 158 15.42 -1.82 -10.29
N SER A 159 15.14 -0.81 -11.12
CA SER A 159 14.17 0.25 -10.79
C SER A 159 12.73 -0.23 -10.61
N GLU A 160 12.38 -1.40 -11.14
CA GLU A 160 11.04 -2.02 -10.99
C GLU A 160 10.98 -2.99 -9.79
N LEU A 161 12.12 -3.24 -9.13
CA LEU A 161 12.19 -4.08 -7.94
C LEU A 161 11.91 -3.25 -6.70
N VAL A 162 11.37 -3.91 -5.68
CA VAL A 162 11.22 -3.33 -4.34
C VAL A 162 12.04 -4.25 -3.46
N ILE A 163 13.10 -3.68 -2.91
CA ILE A 163 14.12 -4.35 -2.12
C ILE A 163 14.12 -3.67 -0.76
N THR A 164 13.67 -4.38 0.26
CA THR A 164 13.74 -3.97 1.68
C THR A 164 15.04 -4.41 2.31
#